data_AF-A0A8C5N434-F1
#
_entry.id   AF-A0A8C5N434-F1
#
_cell.length_a   1.000
_cell.length_b   1.000
_cell.length_c   1.000
_cell.angle_alpha   90.00
_cell.angle_beta   90.00
_cell.angle_gamma   90.00
#
_symmetry.space_group_name_H-M   'P 1'
#
loop_
_entity.id
_entity.type
_entity.pdbx_description
1 polymer ?
#
loop_
_entity_poly.entity_id
_entity_poly.type
_entity_poly.pdbx_seq_one_letter_code
_entity_poly.pdbx_strand_id
1 'polypeptide(L)'
;MQNSSTCFVEEGTAKVLMEIIYVTVLILGPIGIVLMIYLMNKPNSLSITTTAIINLLVIHSIFLLTVPFRLVYYFKGRWLFEYTFCKIVSAMIHIHLYTSFFFYVEILVIRHFSYFTERDNVSFNRRLHAVSASVIAWAIVLAFILPAFIFYDNSDQYNGTECFTFQNNLNESTRNLNYVIVVFVLFIVCVLLAVQCFILVKVAKKLQVPLCTHQEFWVELKSLAFILVMIVFFFPSLLFRTFYLQHLHCSLENEIFLSLSALSCLDRIVFFLNYYIGGCLCYTTIMCTLWNI
;
A
#
# COMPACT_ATOMS: atom_id res chain seq x y z
N MET A 1 -15.39 -4.75 -41.50
CA MET A 1 -15.24 -5.37 -40.17
C MET A 1 -14.14 -4.61 -39.43
N GLN A 2 -14.52 -3.52 -38.75
CA GLN A 2 -13.64 -2.75 -37.88
C GLN A 2 -13.80 -3.34 -36.48
N ASN A 3 -12.72 -3.92 -35.95
CA ASN A 3 -12.71 -4.49 -34.60
C ASN A 3 -12.60 -3.32 -33.61
N SER A 4 -13.75 -2.71 -33.27
CA SER A 4 -13.83 -1.59 -32.34
C SER A 4 -13.69 -2.12 -30.92
N SER A 5 -12.48 -2.04 -30.39
CA SER A 5 -12.24 -2.25 -28.97
C SER A 5 -12.73 -1.07 -28.16
N THR A 6 -13.92 -1.22 -27.60
CA THR A 6 -14.53 -0.24 -26.70
C THR A 6 -13.93 -0.36 -25.31
N CYS A 7 -13.18 0.65 -24.85
CA CYS A 7 -12.88 0.80 -23.42
C CYS A 7 -14.17 1.05 -22.64
N PHE A 8 -14.28 0.48 -21.44
CA PHE A 8 -15.52 0.54 -20.66
C PHE A 8 -15.75 1.90 -20.00
N VAL A 9 -14.72 2.75 -19.93
CA VAL A 9 -14.75 4.01 -19.20
C VAL A 9 -14.49 5.19 -20.14
N GLU A 10 -15.39 6.18 -20.10
CA GLU A 10 -15.24 7.46 -20.81
C GLU A 10 -14.13 8.31 -20.18
N GLU A 11 -13.34 9.01 -21.00
CA GLU A 11 -12.18 9.81 -20.57
C GLU A 11 -12.54 10.83 -19.48
N GLY A 12 -13.67 11.52 -19.63
CA GLY A 12 -14.18 12.47 -18.63
C GLY A 12 -14.48 11.81 -17.28
N THR A 13 -15.09 10.63 -17.29
CA THR A 13 -15.44 9.88 -16.06
C THR A 13 -14.20 9.41 -15.32
N ALA A 14 -13.22 8.86 -16.04
CA ALA A 14 -11.97 8.39 -15.44
C ALA A 14 -11.19 9.53 -14.79
N LYS A 15 -11.12 10.68 -15.46
CA LYS A 15 -10.45 11.87 -14.96
C LYS A 15 -11.08 12.36 -13.66
N VAL A 16 -12.41 12.50 -13.62
CA VAL A 16 -13.15 12.90 -12.41
C VAL A 16 -12.92 11.91 -11.26
N LEU A 17 -12.92 10.60 -11.56
CA LEU A 17 -12.64 9.57 -10.55
C LEU A 17 -11.23 9.71 -9.95
N MET A 18 -10.21 9.89 -10.80
CA MET A 18 -8.83 10.11 -10.35
C MET A 18 -8.71 11.38 -9.50
N GLU A 19 -9.34 12.47 -9.93
CA GLU A 19 -9.37 13.74 -9.17
C GLU A 19 -9.96 13.51 -7.76
N ILE A 20 -11.10 12.84 -7.66
CA ILE A 20 -11.75 12.51 -6.37
C ILE A 20 -10.80 11.68 -5.50
N ILE A 21 -10.17 10.64 -6.06
CA ILE A 21 -9.24 9.78 -5.32
C ILE A 21 -8.06 10.58 -4.79
N TYR A 22 -7.39 11.37 -5.64
CA TYR A 22 -6.21 12.12 -5.23
C TYR A 22 -6.53 13.27 -4.27
N VAL A 23 -7.68 13.95 -4.40
CA VAL A 23 -8.14 14.93 -3.40
C VAL A 23 -8.38 14.24 -2.05
N THR A 24 -9.05 13.09 -2.06
CA THR A 24 -9.30 12.31 -0.84
C THR A 24 -7.99 11.92 -0.16
N VAL A 25 -7.03 11.39 -0.93
CA VAL A 25 -5.70 11.00 -0.43
C VAL A 25 -4.92 12.21 0.10
N LEU A 26 -4.98 13.36 -0.58
CA LEU A 26 -4.28 14.57 -0.17
C LEU A 26 -4.79 15.12 1.17
N ILE A 27 -6.10 15.02 1.45
CA ILE A 27 -6.69 15.51 2.70
C ILE A 27 -6.52 14.48 3.82
N LEU A 28 -6.95 13.23 3.56
CA LEU A 28 -7.02 12.22 4.59
C LEU A 28 -5.64 11.58 4.88
N GLY A 29 -4.77 11.44 3.89
CA GLY A 29 -3.44 10.86 4.05
C GLY A 29 -2.61 11.52 5.16
N PRO A 30 -2.40 12.86 5.14
CA PRO A 30 -1.69 13.57 6.20
C PRO A 30 -2.32 13.39 7.58
N ILE A 31 -3.66 13.39 7.66
CA ILE A 31 -4.39 13.15 8.92
C ILE A 31 -4.03 11.77 9.48
N GLY A 32 -4.05 10.73 8.64
CA GLY A 32 -3.66 9.37 9.03
C GLY A 32 -2.21 9.25 9.50
N ILE A 33 -1.30 10.04 8.91
CA ILE A 33 0.11 10.10 9.29
C ILE A 33 0.28 10.71 10.69
N VAL A 34 -0.27 11.91 10.91
CA VAL A 34 -0.20 12.62 12.20
C VAL A 34 -0.80 11.76 13.32
N LEU A 35 -1.92 11.12 13.04
CA LEU A 35 -2.63 10.25 13.97
C LEU A 35 -1.80 9.06 14.41
N MET A 36 -1.08 8.43 13.50
CA MET A 36 -0.19 7.34 13.87
C MET A 36 1.01 7.82 14.70
N ILE A 37 1.63 8.94 14.32
CA ILE A 37 2.75 9.50 15.08
C ILE A 37 2.31 9.77 16.52
N TYR A 38 1.12 10.33 16.70
CA TYR A 38 0.53 10.53 18.03
C TYR A 38 0.33 9.21 18.80
N LEU A 39 -0.17 8.16 18.15
CA LEU A 39 -0.30 6.84 18.78
C LEU A 39 1.05 6.22 19.17
N MET A 40 2.08 6.39 18.34
CA MET A 40 3.42 5.84 18.56
C MET A 40 4.16 6.55 19.71
N ASN A 41 3.87 7.82 19.96
CA ASN A 41 4.46 8.59 21.06
C ASN A 41 3.93 8.19 22.44
N LYS A 42 2.92 7.30 22.52
CA LYS A 42 2.47 6.76 23.82
C LYS A 42 3.50 5.77 24.38
N PRO A 43 3.89 5.91 25.67
CA PRO A 43 5.06 5.24 26.26
C PRO A 43 5.00 3.71 26.34
N ASN A 44 3.87 3.09 25.97
CA ASN A 44 3.65 1.64 26.06
C ASN A 44 3.60 0.92 24.71
N SER A 45 4.00 1.56 23.59
CA SER A 45 3.69 1.08 22.23
C SER A 45 4.88 0.67 21.35
N LEU A 46 6.12 0.74 21.85
CA LEU A 46 7.32 0.51 21.03
C LEU A 46 7.62 -0.99 20.83
N SER A 47 7.05 -1.56 19.77
CA SER A 47 7.35 -2.92 19.26
C SER A 47 8.44 -2.89 18.18
N ILE A 48 9.06 -4.03 17.88
CA ILE A 48 10.00 -4.19 16.76
C ILE A 48 9.34 -3.89 15.40
N THR A 49 8.01 -3.99 15.31
CA THR A 49 7.21 -3.57 14.14
C THR A 49 7.25 -2.06 13.88
N THR A 50 7.69 -1.26 14.85
CA THR A 50 7.72 0.21 14.77
C THR A 50 8.66 0.72 13.66
N THR A 51 9.78 0.04 13.39
CA THR A 51 10.73 0.45 12.33
C THR A 51 10.09 0.39 10.94
N ALA A 52 9.51 -0.75 10.56
CA ALA A 52 8.84 -0.92 9.27
C ALA A 52 7.64 0.03 9.11
N ILE A 53 6.90 0.29 10.20
CA ILE A 53 5.81 1.28 10.23
C ILE A 53 6.32 2.70 9.97
N ILE A 54 7.48 3.09 10.52
CA ILE A 54 8.10 4.40 10.24
C ILE A 54 8.52 4.50 8.78
N ASN A 55 9.10 3.45 8.21
CA ASN A 55 9.46 3.48 6.79
C ASN A 55 8.23 3.60 5.89
N LEU A 56 7.14 2.90 6.22
CA LEU A 56 5.86 3.03 5.55
C LEU A 56 5.30 4.47 5.66
N LEU A 57 5.48 5.12 6.83
CA LEU A 57 5.15 6.53 7.01
C LEU A 57 5.93 7.45 6.08
N VAL A 58 7.23 7.23 6.00
CA VAL A 58 8.13 8.03 5.17
C VAL A 58 7.71 7.92 3.71
N ILE A 59 7.50 6.71 3.18
CA ILE A 59 7.10 6.55 1.78
C ILE A 59 5.71 7.13 1.49
N HIS A 60 4.72 6.98 2.38
CA HIS A 60 3.42 7.65 2.25
C HIS A 60 3.57 9.17 2.22
N SER A 61 4.44 9.72 3.08
CA SER A 61 4.69 11.17 3.15
C SER A 61 5.31 11.70 1.85
N ILE A 62 6.34 11.02 1.34
CA ILE A 62 6.99 11.39 0.07
C ILE A 62 6.00 11.30 -1.08
N PHE A 63 5.16 10.27 -1.14
CA PHE A 63 4.13 10.15 -2.15
C PHE A 63 3.10 11.29 -2.06
N LEU A 64 2.60 11.60 -0.87
CA LEU A 64 1.65 12.70 -0.64
C LEU A 64 2.19 14.05 -1.10
N LEU A 65 3.50 14.30 -0.97
CA LEU A 65 4.12 15.52 -1.50
C LEU A 65 4.02 15.62 -3.04
N THR A 66 3.93 14.49 -3.74
CA THR A 66 3.81 14.48 -5.21
C THR A 66 2.37 14.60 -5.72
N VAL A 67 1.38 14.28 -4.89
CA VAL A 67 -0.06 14.28 -5.25
C VAL A 67 -0.58 15.64 -5.73
N PRO A 68 -0.24 16.79 -5.12
CA PRO A 68 -0.71 18.10 -5.58
C PRO A 68 -0.34 18.40 -7.03
N PHE A 69 0.85 18.02 -7.46
CA PHE A 69 1.33 18.26 -8.82
C PHE A 69 0.55 17.43 -9.85
N ARG A 70 0.20 16.19 -9.48
CA ARG A 70 -0.67 15.34 -10.28
C ARG A 70 -2.10 15.91 -10.35
N LEU A 71 -2.64 16.46 -9.26
CA LEU A 71 -3.94 17.14 -9.27
C LEU A 71 -3.95 18.38 -10.17
N VAL A 72 -2.89 19.19 -10.14
CA VAL A 72 -2.77 20.35 -11.05
C VAL A 72 -2.84 19.92 -12.50
N TYR A 73 -2.20 18.81 -12.86
CA TYR A 73 -2.28 18.23 -14.20
C TYR A 73 -3.73 17.88 -14.59
N TYR A 74 -4.44 17.13 -13.74
CA TYR A 74 -5.82 16.76 -14.04
C TYR A 74 -6.71 18.00 -14.13
N PHE A 75 -6.68 18.93 -13.18
CA PHE A 75 -7.51 20.13 -13.24
C PHE A 75 -7.20 21.06 -14.43
N LYS A 76 -5.92 21.20 -14.80
CA LYS A 76 -5.52 22.10 -15.90
C LYS A 76 -5.54 21.43 -17.28
N GLY A 77 -5.61 20.10 -17.33
CA GLY A 77 -5.56 19.34 -18.58
C GLY A 77 -4.21 19.43 -19.31
N ARG A 78 -3.18 19.99 -18.67
CA ARG A 78 -1.82 20.09 -19.22
C ARG A 78 -0.78 20.14 -18.11
N TRP A 79 0.40 19.60 -18.39
CA TRP A 79 1.54 19.66 -17.49
C TRP A 79 2.19 21.05 -17.54
N LEU A 80 2.46 21.63 -16.37
CA LEU A 80 2.97 23.01 -16.25
C LEU A 80 4.44 23.08 -15.81
N PHE A 81 5.04 21.95 -15.45
CA PHE A 81 6.41 21.89 -14.94
C PHE A 81 7.37 21.29 -15.97
N GLU A 82 8.64 21.17 -15.63
CA GLU A 82 9.63 20.55 -16.50
C GLU A 82 9.38 19.05 -16.69
N TYR A 83 9.90 18.52 -17.80
CA TYR A 83 9.80 17.11 -18.17
C TYR A 83 10.41 16.17 -17.12
N THR A 84 11.58 16.52 -16.58
CA THR A 84 12.24 15.75 -15.52
C THR A 84 11.34 15.60 -14.29
N PHE A 85 10.61 16.67 -13.93
CA PHE A 85 9.71 16.63 -12.78
C PHE A 85 8.47 15.77 -13.06
N CYS A 86 7.93 15.81 -14.28
CA CYS A 86 6.87 14.90 -14.70
C CYS A 86 7.30 13.43 -14.58
N LYS A 87 8.52 13.07 -15.01
CA LYS A 87 9.08 11.72 -14.84
C LYS A 87 9.12 11.30 -13.38
N ILE A 88 9.60 12.18 -12.49
CA ILE A 88 9.65 11.91 -11.05
C ILE A 88 8.24 11.67 -10.50
N VAL A 89 7.28 12.58 -10.73
CA VAL A 89 5.90 12.44 -10.24
C VAL A 89 5.20 11.20 -10.81
N SER A 90 5.49 10.83 -12.05
CA SER A 90 4.98 9.60 -12.68
C SER A 90 5.57 8.34 -12.03
N ALA A 91 6.89 8.33 -11.78
CA ALA A 91 7.59 7.23 -11.13
C ALA A 91 7.13 7.03 -9.68
N MET A 92 6.82 8.12 -8.97
CA MET A 92 6.56 8.07 -7.52
C MET A 92 5.36 7.22 -7.12
N ILE A 93 4.28 7.13 -7.92
CA ILE A 93 3.15 6.25 -7.59
C ILE A 93 3.51 4.77 -7.70
N HIS A 94 4.38 4.41 -8.65
CA HIS A 94 4.88 3.04 -8.79
C HIS A 94 5.86 2.70 -7.67
N ILE A 95 6.80 3.62 -7.38
CA ILE A 95 7.73 3.49 -6.24
C ILE A 95 6.93 3.31 -4.96
N HIS A 96 5.90 4.13 -4.73
CA HIS A 96 5.00 4.00 -3.59
C HIS A 96 4.33 2.63 -3.54
N LEU A 97 3.70 2.18 -4.64
CA LEU A 97 3.05 0.88 -4.73
C LEU A 97 3.97 -0.28 -4.30
N TYR A 98 5.16 -0.39 -4.91
CA TYR A 98 6.08 -1.49 -4.64
C TYR A 98 6.74 -1.40 -3.26
N THR A 99 7.15 -0.21 -2.86
CA THR A 99 7.82 0.01 -1.57
C THR A 99 6.85 -0.20 -0.41
N SER A 100 5.62 0.30 -0.52
CA SER A 100 4.56 0.05 0.47
C SER A 100 4.25 -1.44 0.58
N PHE A 101 4.08 -2.14 -0.55
CA PHE A 101 3.90 -3.61 -0.57
C PHE A 101 5.00 -4.34 0.21
N PHE A 102 6.27 -3.99 -0.05
CA PHE A 102 7.40 -4.58 0.64
C PHE A 102 7.32 -4.37 2.17
N PHE A 103 7.05 -3.15 2.63
CA PHE A 103 6.95 -2.86 4.06
C PHE A 103 5.74 -3.55 4.71
N TYR A 104 4.62 -3.75 4.01
CA TYR A 104 3.53 -4.58 4.53
C TYR A 104 3.93 -6.04 4.70
N VAL A 105 4.65 -6.62 3.73
CA VAL A 105 5.21 -7.98 3.85
C VAL A 105 6.15 -8.06 5.06
N GLU A 106 7.06 -7.10 5.21
CA GLU A 106 7.99 -7.05 6.34
C GLU A 106 7.25 -7.00 7.69
N ILE A 107 6.22 -6.16 7.80
CA ILE A 107 5.36 -6.08 9.00
C ILE A 107 4.71 -7.43 9.31
N LEU A 108 4.15 -8.10 8.30
CA LEU A 108 3.47 -9.39 8.47
C LEU A 108 4.46 -10.50 8.86
N VAL A 109 5.62 -10.57 8.22
CA VAL A 109 6.67 -11.54 8.54
C VAL A 109 7.15 -11.36 9.98
N ILE A 110 7.42 -10.12 10.41
CA ILE A 110 7.83 -9.83 11.79
C ILE A 110 6.76 -10.30 12.79
N ARG A 111 5.48 -10.11 12.47
CA ARG A 111 4.36 -10.51 13.34
C ARG A 111 4.19 -12.02 13.39
N HIS A 112 4.17 -12.70 12.25
CA HIS A 112 4.09 -14.16 12.18
C HIS A 112 5.26 -14.81 12.91
N PHE A 113 6.48 -14.32 12.68
CA PHE A 113 7.67 -14.81 13.37
C PHE A 113 7.58 -14.62 14.89
N SER A 114 7.07 -13.46 15.33
CA SER A 114 6.86 -13.18 16.76
C SER A 114 5.74 -14.01 17.40
N TYR A 115 4.81 -14.57 16.62
CA TYR A 115 3.80 -15.50 17.11
C TYR A 115 4.38 -16.91 17.33
N PHE A 116 5.22 -17.38 16.40
CA PHE A 116 5.83 -18.71 16.49
C PHE A 116 7.03 -18.79 17.44
N THR A 117 7.78 -17.71 17.55
CA THR A 117 8.89 -17.61 18.50
C THR A 117 8.31 -17.03 19.78
N GLU A 118 7.92 -17.90 20.73
CA GLU A 118 7.59 -17.46 22.09
C GLU A 118 8.72 -16.53 22.58
N ARG A 119 8.35 -15.45 23.28
CA ARG A 119 9.18 -14.26 23.56
C ARG A 119 10.47 -14.57 24.35
N ASP A 120 11.45 -15.18 23.70
CA ASP A 120 12.79 -15.28 24.24
C ASP A 120 13.54 -13.96 24.00
N ASN A 121 14.49 -13.71 24.91
CA ASN A 121 15.20 -12.46 25.21
C ASN A 121 16.06 -11.86 24.07
N VAL A 122 15.73 -12.15 22.80
CA VAL A 122 16.49 -11.86 21.57
C VAL A 122 16.02 -10.55 20.88
N SER A 123 15.35 -9.66 21.62
CA SER A 123 14.69 -8.46 21.06
C SER A 123 15.67 -7.47 20.41
N PHE A 124 16.89 -7.36 20.96
CA PHE A 124 17.92 -6.45 20.45
C PHE A 124 18.44 -6.85 19.07
N ASN A 125 18.80 -8.12 18.88
CA ASN A 125 19.24 -8.62 17.57
C ASN A 125 18.14 -8.49 16.52
N ARG A 126 16.89 -8.76 16.91
CA ARG A 126 15.74 -8.67 15.99
C ARG A 126 15.49 -7.24 15.49
N ARG A 127 15.75 -6.22 16.31
CA ARG A 127 15.68 -4.81 15.90
C ARG A 127 16.77 -4.46 14.89
N LEU A 128 18.00 -4.94 15.10
CA LEU A 128 19.10 -4.73 14.17
C LEU A 128 18.81 -5.38 12.80
N HIS A 129 18.30 -6.62 12.79
CA HIS A 129 17.89 -7.29 11.56
C HIS A 129 16.78 -6.52 10.81
N ALA A 130 15.78 -5.99 11.51
CA ALA A 130 14.72 -5.19 10.87
C ALA A 130 15.26 -3.86 10.30
N VAL A 131 16.18 -3.19 11.00
CA VAL A 131 16.84 -1.99 10.47
C VAL A 131 17.67 -2.34 9.23
N SER A 132 18.46 -3.41 9.27
CA SER A 132 19.25 -3.86 8.12
C SER A 132 18.38 -4.23 6.93
N ALA A 133 17.27 -4.96 7.14
CA ALA A 133 16.31 -5.30 6.09
C ALA A 133 15.71 -4.03 5.46
N SER A 134 15.34 -3.04 6.28
CA SER A 134 14.84 -1.76 5.81
C SER A 134 15.89 -0.97 5.01
N VAL A 135 17.16 -0.95 5.44
CA VAL A 135 18.23 -0.29 4.69
C VAL A 135 18.44 -0.95 3.33
N ILE A 136 18.42 -2.29 3.27
CA ILE A 136 18.50 -3.05 2.02
C ILE A 136 17.31 -2.72 1.12
N ALA A 137 16.10 -2.63 1.68
CA ALA A 137 14.90 -2.29 0.92
C ALA A 137 15.01 -0.91 0.27
N TRP A 138 15.42 0.10 1.03
CA TRP A 138 15.66 1.44 0.50
C TRP A 138 16.76 1.45 -0.56
N ALA A 139 17.84 0.69 -0.36
CA ALA A 139 18.89 0.55 -1.36
C ALA A 139 18.36 -0.07 -2.67
N ILE A 140 17.51 -1.10 -2.60
CA ILE A 140 16.89 -1.72 -3.78
C ILE A 140 15.96 -0.73 -4.50
N VAL A 141 15.15 0.02 -3.76
CA VAL A 141 14.26 1.06 -4.33
C VAL A 141 15.07 2.13 -5.06
N LEU A 142 16.14 2.63 -4.44
CA LEU A 142 17.01 3.66 -5.01
C LEU A 142 17.85 3.13 -6.20
N ALA A 143 18.30 1.88 -6.16
CA ALA A 143 19.22 1.32 -7.15
C ALA A 143 18.53 0.72 -8.38
N PHE A 144 17.31 0.19 -8.23
CA PHE A 144 16.64 -0.54 -9.32
C PHE A 144 15.32 0.09 -9.73
N ILE A 145 14.46 0.43 -8.77
CA ILE A 145 13.11 0.92 -9.08
C ILE A 145 13.17 2.35 -9.62
N LEU A 146 13.84 3.26 -8.90
CA LEU A 146 13.99 4.65 -9.35
C LEU A 146 14.62 4.75 -10.75
N PRO A 147 15.75 4.08 -11.05
CA PRO A 147 16.34 4.16 -12.38
C PRO A 147 15.46 3.55 -13.47
N ALA A 148 14.78 2.44 -13.18
CA ALA A 148 13.88 1.79 -14.15
C ALA A 148 12.65 2.64 -14.49
N PHE A 149 12.23 3.56 -13.63
CA PHE A 149 11.09 4.45 -13.93
C PHE A 149 11.53 5.83 -14.43
N ILE A 150 12.72 6.31 -14.08
CA ILE A 150 13.23 7.63 -14.51
C ILE A 150 13.97 7.55 -15.85
N PHE A 151 14.79 6.52 -16.06
CA PHE A 151 15.70 6.44 -17.22
C PHE A 151 15.23 5.51 -18.33
N TYR A 152 14.14 4.75 -18.14
CA TYR A 152 13.68 3.77 -19.13
C TYR A 152 12.97 4.38 -20.34
N ASP A 153 12.68 5.69 -20.34
CA ASP A 153 11.96 6.35 -21.43
C ASP A 153 12.82 7.38 -22.19
N ASN A 154 12.95 7.14 -23.49
CA ASN A 154 13.67 7.97 -24.46
C ASN A 154 12.75 9.07 -24.99
N SER A 155 13.26 10.30 -24.97
CA SER A 155 12.60 11.60 -25.12
C SER A 155 11.86 11.89 -26.42
N ASP A 156 11.74 10.95 -27.35
CA ASP A 156 11.45 11.28 -28.75
C ASP A 156 9.97 11.63 -29.02
N GLN A 157 9.08 11.50 -28.03
CA GLN A 157 7.62 11.74 -28.17
C GLN A 157 7.02 12.72 -27.14
N TYR A 158 7.81 13.45 -26.35
CA TYR A 158 7.25 14.39 -25.38
C TYR A 158 6.82 15.71 -26.03
N ASN A 159 5.50 15.93 -26.17
CA ASN A 159 4.92 17.14 -26.77
C ASN A 159 4.88 18.37 -25.83
N GLY A 160 5.53 18.33 -24.66
CA GLY A 160 5.56 19.47 -23.72
C GLY A 160 4.32 19.65 -22.84
N THR A 161 3.19 19.05 -23.21
CA THR A 161 1.88 19.30 -22.56
C THR A 161 1.28 18.09 -21.86
N GLU A 162 1.63 16.87 -22.28
CA GLU A 162 1.06 15.64 -21.74
C GLU A 162 2.03 14.97 -20.76
N CYS A 163 1.50 14.53 -19.62
CA CYS A 163 2.24 13.80 -18.59
C CYS A 163 1.44 12.54 -18.23
N PHE A 164 2.12 11.47 -17.82
CA PHE A 164 1.55 10.16 -17.44
C PHE A 164 1.22 9.19 -18.59
N THR A 165 1.36 9.62 -19.85
CA THR A 165 1.20 8.78 -21.06
C THR A 165 2.45 8.00 -21.47
N PHE A 166 3.34 7.68 -20.52
CA PHE A 166 4.74 7.27 -20.74
C PHE A 166 4.98 5.85 -21.25
N GLN A 167 3.93 5.14 -21.69
CA GLN A 167 4.00 3.69 -21.76
C GLN A 167 3.34 3.13 -23.03
N ASN A 168 3.59 3.80 -24.16
CA ASN A 168 3.19 3.32 -25.49
C ASN A 168 4.27 2.48 -26.21
N ASN A 169 5.55 2.55 -25.80
CA ASN A 169 6.68 1.88 -26.47
C ASN A 169 7.32 0.79 -25.58
N LEU A 170 6.54 -0.23 -25.21
CA LEU A 170 7.02 -1.28 -24.32
C LEU A 170 7.60 -2.47 -25.07
N ASN A 171 8.86 -2.76 -24.78
CA ASN A 171 9.54 -3.95 -25.26
C ASN A 171 9.00 -5.22 -24.57
N GLU A 172 9.06 -6.34 -25.29
CA GLU A 172 8.76 -7.70 -24.82
C GLU A 172 9.38 -8.05 -23.45
N SER A 173 10.60 -7.55 -23.19
CA SER A 173 11.30 -7.75 -21.92
C SER A 173 10.55 -7.13 -20.72
N THR A 174 9.97 -5.93 -20.87
CA THR A 174 9.22 -5.27 -19.79
C THR A 174 7.94 -6.03 -19.46
N ARG A 175 7.28 -6.59 -20.47
CA ARG A 175 6.08 -7.42 -20.29
C ARG A 175 6.39 -8.67 -19.47
N ASN A 176 7.45 -9.38 -19.84
CA ASN A 176 7.88 -10.58 -19.11
C ASN A 176 8.27 -10.26 -17.66
N LEU A 177 9.04 -9.19 -17.43
CA LEU A 177 9.40 -8.76 -16.08
C LEU A 177 8.16 -8.42 -15.24
N ASN A 178 7.18 -7.71 -15.80
CA ASN A 178 5.94 -7.40 -15.09
C ASN A 178 5.15 -8.67 -14.75
N TYR A 179 5.07 -9.65 -15.66
CA TYR A 179 4.43 -10.93 -15.39
C TYR A 179 5.09 -11.68 -14.23
N VAL A 180 6.43 -11.77 -14.23
CA VAL A 180 7.18 -12.39 -13.13
C VAL A 180 6.90 -11.68 -11.80
N ILE A 181 6.87 -10.35 -11.79
CA ILE A 181 6.56 -9.56 -10.59
C ILE A 181 5.16 -9.88 -10.06
N VAL A 182 4.15 -9.94 -10.92
CA VAL A 182 2.77 -10.23 -10.49
C VAL A 182 2.64 -11.64 -9.91
N VAL A 183 3.20 -12.65 -10.57
CA VAL A 183 3.18 -14.04 -10.08
C VAL A 183 3.89 -14.13 -8.74
N PHE A 184 5.04 -13.48 -8.59
CA PHE A 184 5.81 -13.45 -7.35
C PHE A 184 5.04 -12.77 -6.21
N VAL A 185 4.42 -11.61 -6.48
CA VAL A 185 3.59 -10.89 -5.51
C VAL A 185 2.40 -11.72 -5.07
N LEU A 186 1.68 -12.35 -6.01
CA LEU A 186 0.54 -13.21 -5.71
C LEU A 186 0.96 -14.39 -4.83
N PHE A 187 2.08 -15.05 -5.17
CA PHE A 187 2.62 -16.14 -4.38
C PHE A 187 2.90 -15.71 -2.93
N ILE A 188 3.57 -14.57 -2.72
CA ILE A 188 3.83 -14.03 -1.38
C ILE A 188 2.52 -13.77 -0.61
N VAL A 189 1.55 -13.09 -1.24
CA VAL A 189 0.27 -12.78 -0.59
C VAL A 189 -0.47 -14.06 -0.20
N CYS A 190 -0.52 -15.07 -1.07
CA CYS A 190 -1.13 -16.35 -0.77
C CYS A 190 -0.45 -17.08 0.40
N VAL A 191 0.88 -17.09 0.46
CA VAL A 191 1.63 -17.69 1.57
C VAL A 191 1.33 -16.96 2.88
N LEU A 192 1.39 -15.63 2.89
CA LEU A 192 1.10 -14.82 4.08
C LEU A 192 -0.34 -15.00 4.57
N LEU A 193 -1.31 -15.07 3.66
CA LEU A 193 -2.71 -15.39 3.96
C LEU A 193 -2.85 -16.75 4.61
N ALA A 194 -2.25 -17.79 4.02
CA ALA A 194 -2.35 -19.15 4.53
C ALA A 194 -1.79 -19.26 5.97
N VAL A 195 -0.63 -18.65 6.22
CA VAL A 195 -0.03 -18.58 7.55
C VAL A 195 -0.93 -17.79 8.52
N GLN A 196 -1.45 -16.64 8.11
CA GLN A 196 -2.35 -15.83 8.96
C GLN A 196 -3.65 -16.58 9.31
N CYS A 197 -4.26 -17.27 8.35
CA CYS A 197 -5.44 -18.09 8.59
C CYS A 197 -5.13 -19.24 9.56
N PHE A 198 -3.98 -19.90 9.41
CA PHE A 198 -3.56 -20.95 10.34
C PHE A 198 -3.38 -20.43 11.78
N ILE A 199 -2.73 -19.27 11.94
CA ILE A 199 -2.58 -18.59 13.23
C ILE A 199 -3.96 -18.25 13.80
N LEU A 200 -4.85 -17.65 13.01
CA LEU A 200 -6.20 -17.28 13.44
C LEU A 200 -6.99 -18.50 13.91
N VAL A 201 -6.93 -19.62 13.18
CA VAL A 201 -7.63 -20.87 13.56
C VAL A 201 -7.06 -21.44 14.86
N LYS A 202 -5.73 -21.44 15.04
CA LYS A 202 -5.11 -21.89 16.30
C LYS A 202 -5.51 -21.01 17.47
N VAL A 203 -5.47 -19.69 17.30
CA VAL A 203 -5.90 -18.71 18.29
C VAL A 203 -7.39 -18.92 18.61
N ALA A 204 -8.26 -19.00 17.62
CA ALA A 204 -9.70 -19.23 17.79
C ALA A 204 -10.02 -20.55 18.52
N LYS A 205 -9.31 -21.63 18.21
CA LYS A 205 -9.48 -22.93 18.91
C LYS A 205 -9.01 -22.87 20.37
N LYS A 206 -7.98 -22.08 20.66
CA LYS A 206 -7.50 -21.82 22.04
C LYS A 206 -8.47 -20.93 22.84
N LEU A 207 -9.31 -20.16 22.15
CA LEU A 207 -10.23 -19.13 22.66
C LEU A 207 -11.68 -19.60 22.86
N GLN A 208 -11.93 -20.86 23.26
CA GLN A 208 -13.29 -21.35 23.61
C GLN A 208 -13.94 -20.66 24.85
N VAL A 209 -13.49 -19.46 25.25
CA VAL A 209 -13.96 -18.63 26.40
C VAL A 209 -14.06 -17.17 25.89
N PRO A 210 -15.08 -16.36 26.28
CA PRO A 210 -15.81 -15.46 25.38
C PRO A 210 -15.03 -14.31 24.73
N LEU A 211 -15.51 -13.93 23.54
CA LEU A 211 -14.96 -13.01 22.53
C LEU A 211 -14.50 -11.60 22.99
N CYS A 212 -14.79 -11.18 24.23
CA CYS A 212 -14.65 -9.78 24.65
C CYS A 212 -13.43 -9.45 25.54
N THR A 213 -12.66 -10.45 25.99
CA THR A 213 -11.62 -10.21 27.03
C THR A 213 -10.17 -10.25 26.52
N HIS A 214 -9.90 -10.65 25.27
CA HIS A 214 -8.51 -10.95 24.85
C HIS A 214 -7.92 -9.98 23.81
N GLN A 215 -6.93 -9.20 24.26
CA GLN A 215 -6.07 -8.32 23.47
C GLN A 215 -5.35 -9.04 22.31
N GLU A 216 -5.14 -10.35 22.39
CA GLU A 216 -4.43 -11.16 21.39
C GLU A 216 -5.24 -11.36 20.09
N PHE A 217 -6.58 -11.47 20.16
CA PHE A 217 -7.43 -11.62 18.97
C PHE A 217 -7.43 -10.35 18.11
N TRP A 218 -7.48 -9.18 18.74
CA TRP A 218 -7.43 -7.88 18.06
C TRP A 218 -6.08 -7.63 17.37
N VAL A 219 -4.99 -8.16 17.91
CA VAL A 219 -3.66 -8.09 17.29
C VAL A 219 -3.62 -8.89 15.99
N GLU A 220 -4.21 -10.09 15.97
CA GLU A 220 -4.29 -10.92 14.76
C GLU A 220 -5.25 -10.37 13.71
N LEU A 221 -6.39 -9.80 14.13
CA LEU A 221 -7.30 -9.11 13.23
C LEU A 221 -6.63 -7.91 12.53
N LYS A 222 -5.73 -7.21 13.23
CA LYS A 222 -4.93 -6.13 12.64
C LYS A 222 -3.99 -6.64 11.54
N SER A 223 -3.45 -7.85 11.67
CA SER A 223 -2.61 -8.47 10.63
C SER A 223 -3.42 -8.86 9.40
N LEU A 224 -4.63 -9.40 9.58
CA LEU A 224 -5.55 -9.68 8.46
C LEU A 224 -5.94 -8.42 7.68
N ALA A 225 -6.21 -7.32 8.38
CA ALA A 225 -6.51 -6.06 7.73
C ALA A 225 -5.36 -5.54 6.85
N PHE A 226 -4.09 -5.72 7.25
CA PHE A 226 -2.96 -5.38 6.37
C PHE A 226 -2.95 -6.22 5.09
N ILE A 227 -3.25 -7.52 5.19
CA ILE A 227 -3.32 -8.37 4.01
C ILE A 227 -4.50 -7.97 3.10
N LEU A 228 -5.65 -7.62 3.69
CA LEU A 228 -6.81 -7.13 2.95
C LEU A 228 -6.45 -5.86 2.15
N VAL A 229 -5.72 -4.91 2.75
CA VAL A 229 -5.24 -3.71 2.05
C VAL A 229 -4.40 -4.10 0.82
N MET A 230 -3.50 -5.07 0.96
CA MET A 230 -2.68 -5.54 -0.17
C MET A 230 -3.52 -6.16 -1.29
N ILE A 231 -4.52 -6.98 -0.94
CA ILE A 231 -5.40 -7.62 -1.92
C ILE A 231 -6.31 -6.60 -2.61
N VAL A 232 -6.84 -5.62 -1.88
CA VAL A 232 -7.82 -4.67 -2.43
C VAL A 232 -7.14 -3.57 -3.24
N PHE A 233 -6.01 -3.03 -2.79
CA PHE A 233 -5.41 -1.84 -3.39
C PHE A 233 -4.21 -2.14 -4.30
N PHE A 234 -3.46 -3.22 -4.06
CA PHE A 234 -2.23 -3.51 -4.82
C PHE A 234 -2.43 -4.60 -5.87
N PHE A 235 -3.18 -5.65 -5.55
CA PHE A 235 -3.35 -6.74 -6.51
C PHE A 235 -4.10 -6.33 -7.80
N PRO A 236 -5.20 -5.55 -7.76
CA PRO A 236 -5.88 -5.11 -8.98
C PRO A 236 -4.99 -4.22 -9.85
N SER A 237 -4.24 -3.28 -9.26
CA SER A 237 -3.33 -2.41 -10.03
C SER A 237 -2.22 -3.19 -10.73
N LEU A 238 -1.67 -4.20 -10.08
CA LEU A 238 -0.67 -5.09 -10.67
C LEU A 238 -1.23 -5.97 -11.79
N LEU A 239 -2.42 -6.55 -11.59
CA LEU A 239 -3.09 -7.39 -12.59
C LEU A 239 -3.53 -6.59 -13.82
N PHE A 240 -4.17 -5.45 -13.62
CA PHE A 240 -4.63 -4.62 -14.74
C PHE A 240 -3.45 -4.09 -15.55
N ARG A 241 -2.30 -3.84 -14.91
CA ARG A 241 -1.07 -3.53 -15.63
C ARG A 241 -0.63 -4.69 -16.52
N THR A 242 -0.64 -5.95 -16.06
CA THR A 242 -0.33 -7.09 -16.95
C THR A 242 -1.29 -7.20 -18.12
N PHE A 243 -2.58 -6.99 -17.88
CA PHE A 243 -3.61 -7.04 -18.92
C PHE A 243 -3.41 -5.93 -19.97
N TYR A 244 -3.10 -4.71 -19.52
CA TYR A 244 -2.75 -3.58 -20.38
C TYR A 244 -1.51 -3.87 -21.24
N LEU A 245 -0.43 -4.40 -20.65
CA LEU A 245 0.80 -4.75 -21.38
C LEU A 245 0.58 -5.84 -22.44
N GLN A 246 -0.44 -6.69 -22.27
CA GLN A 246 -0.74 -7.79 -23.18
C GLN A 246 -1.71 -7.38 -24.29
N HIS A 247 -2.68 -6.52 -23.99
CA HIS A 247 -3.75 -6.19 -24.93
C HIS A 247 -3.70 -4.76 -25.46
N LEU A 248 -2.80 -3.88 -25.00
CA LEU A 248 -2.68 -2.45 -25.39
C LEU A 248 -4.02 -1.67 -25.40
N HIS A 249 -5.06 -2.20 -24.76
CA HIS A 249 -6.41 -1.82 -25.17
C HIS A 249 -7.02 -0.67 -24.38
N CYS A 250 -6.53 -0.29 -23.19
CA CYS A 250 -7.06 0.87 -22.44
C CYS A 250 -6.02 1.43 -21.45
N SER A 251 -5.31 2.51 -21.82
CA SER A 251 -4.36 3.20 -20.92
C SER A 251 -5.06 3.81 -19.70
N LEU A 252 -6.30 4.28 -19.89
CA LEU A 252 -7.11 4.96 -18.89
C LEU A 252 -7.49 4.07 -17.71
N GLU A 253 -7.89 2.82 -17.97
CA GLU A 253 -8.26 1.87 -16.91
C GLU A 253 -7.06 1.51 -16.04
N ASN A 254 -5.89 1.29 -16.65
CA ASN A 254 -4.65 1.06 -15.92
C ASN A 254 -4.31 2.23 -14.97
N GLU A 255 -4.46 3.47 -15.44
CA GLU A 255 -4.26 4.65 -14.58
C GLU A 255 -5.29 4.73 -13.44
N ILE A 256 -6.55 4.31 -13.65
CA ILE A 256 -7.57 4.28 -12.59
C ILE A 256 -7.15 3.31 -11.50
N PHE A 257 -6.80 2.06 -11.84
CA PHE A 257 -6.38 1.09 -10.83
C PHE A 257 -5.09 1.52 -10.13
N LEU A 258 -4.16 2.13 -10.85
CA LEU A 258 -2.96 2.71 -10.25
C LEU A 258 -3.33 3.83 -9.27
N SER A 259 -4.28 4.71 -9.60
CA SER A 259 -4.78 5.75 -8.69
C SER A 259 -5.48 5.15 -7.46
N LEU A 260 -6.25 4.08 -7.61
CA LEU A 260 -6.89 3.38 -6.48
C LEU A 260 -5.86 2.83 -5.49
N SER A 261 -4.67 2.43 -5.96
CA SER A 261 -3.59 1.99 -5.07
C SER A 261 -3.12 3.10 -4.11
N ALA A 262 -3.32 4.38 -4.46
CA ALA A 262 -3.00 5.51 -3.58
C ALA A 262 -3.86 5.56 -2.31
N LEU A 263 -5.06 4.97 -2.35
CA LEU A 263 -5.96 4.85 -1.19
C LEU A 263 -5.35 3.97 -0.08
N SER A 264 -4.31 3.20 -0.37
CA SER A 264 -3.55 2.49 0.66
C SER A 264 -2.95 3.41 1.71
N CYS A 265 -2.83 4.72 1.44
CA CYS A 265 -2.39 5.70 2.44
C CYS A 265 -3.40 5.91 3.58
N LEU A 266 -4.66 5.49 3.37
CA LEU A 266 -5.77 5.66 4.32
C LEU A 266 -5.93 4.49 5.29
N ASP A 267 -5.18 3.40 5.09
CA ASP A 267 -5.19 2.20 5.93
C ASP A 267 -5.08 2.55 7.43
N ARG A 268 -4.24 3.54 7.75
CA ARG A 268 -3.93 3.98 9.11
C ARG A 268 -5.10 4.65 9.82
N ILE A 269 -5.97 5.33 9.07
CA ILE A 269 -7.20 5.91 9.61
C ILE A 269 -8.17 4.80 9.98
N VAL A 270 -8.32 3.80 9.10
CA VAL A 270 -9.15 2.62 9.36
C VAL A 270 -8.65 1.87 10.59
N PHE A 271 -7.32 1.72 10.75
CA PHE A 271 -6.73 1.13 11.96
C PHE A 271 -6.99 1.94 13.22
N PHE A 272 -6.92 3.28 13.15
CA PHE A 272 -7.21 4.13 14.30
C PHE A 272 -8.68 4.09 14.70
N LEU A 273 -9.59 4.17 13.72
CA LEU A 273 -11.03 4.07 13.95
C LEU A 273 -11.37 2.72 14.59
N ASN A 274 -10.80 1.61 14.09
CA ASN A 274 -10.99 0.30 14.69
C ASN A 274 -10.42 0.19 16.12
N TYR A 275 -9.30 0.87 16.42
CA TYR A 275 -8.75 0.90 17.78
C TYR A 275 -9.68 1.64 18.77
N TYR A 276 -10.26 2.78 18.36
CA TYR A 276 -11.19 3.53 19.21
C TYR A 276 -12.56 2.86 19.32
N ILE A 277 -13.11 2.34 18.23
CA ILE A 277 -14.42 1.67 18.22
C ILE A 277 -14.35 0.32 18.97
N GLY A 278 -13.30 -0.46 18.75
CA GLY A 278 -13.06 -1.72 19.50
C GLY A 278 -12.80 -1.48 21.00
N GLY A 279 -12.11 -0.38 21.34
CA GLY A 279 -11.96 0.07 22.72
C GLY A 279 -13.29 0.48 23.37
N CYS A 280 -14.15 1.19 22.63
CA CYS A 280 -15.48 1.61 23.11
C CYS A 280 -16.42 0.41 23.32
N LEU A 281 -16.46 -0.56 22.40
CA LEU A 281 -17.27 -1.79 22.57
C LEU A 281 -16.80 -2.64 23.76
N CYS A 282 -15.49 -2.68 24.02
CA CYS A 282 -14.95 -3.37 25.19
C CYS A 282 -15.36 -2.63 26.49
N TYR A 283 -15.31 -1.30 26.48
CA TYR A 283 -15.67 -0.48 27.66
C TYR A 283 -17.17 -0.54 28.00
N THR A 284 -18.05 -0.56 27.00
CA THR A 284 -19.50 -0.72 27.22
C THR A 284 -19.85 -2.12 27.70
N THR A 285 -19.16 -3.16 27.22
CA THR A 285 -19.40 -4.54 27.67
C THR A 285 -18.93 -4.74 29.12
N ILE A 286 -17.77 -4.19 29.51
CA ILE A 286 -17.25 -4.23 30.88
C ILE A 286 -18.18 -3.46 31.85
N MET A 287 -18.70 -2.30 31.44
CA MET A 287 -19.68 -1.55 32.24
C MET A 287 -21.03 -2.27 32.32
N CYS A 288 -21.49 -2.96 31.27
CA CYS A 288 -22.71 -3.78 31.33
C CYS A 288 -22.57 -4.99 32.27
N THR A 289 -21.37 -5.58 32.40
CA THR A 289 -21.13 -6.65 33.39
C THR A 289 -20.98 -6.15 34.83
N LEU A 290 -20.51 -4.90 35.01
CA LEU A 290 -20.36 -4.29 36.34
C LEU A 290 -21.65 -3.69 36.92
N TRP A 291 -22.69 -3.46 36.09
CA TRP A 291 -23.99 -2.96 36.54
C TRP A 291 -25.01 -4.08 36.84
N ASN A 292 -24.65 -5.36 36.62
CA ASN A 292 -25.57 -6.50 36.80
C ASN A 292 -25.18 -7.43 37.97
N ILE A 293 -24.48 -6.88 38.98
CA ILE A 293 -24.21 -7.47 40.31
C ILE A 293 -24.68 -6.44 41.35
#